data_AF-A0A0C3J603-F1
#
_entry.id   AF-A0A0C3J603-F1
#
_cell.length_a   1.000
_cell.length_b   1.000
_cell.length_c   1.000
_cell.angle_alpha   90.00
_cell.angle_beta   90.00
_cell.angle_gamma   90.00
#
_symmetry.space_group_name_H-M   'P 1'
#
loop_
_entity.id
_entity.type
_entity.pdbx_description
1 polymer ?
#
loop_
_entity_poly.entity_id
_entity_poly.type
_entity_poly.pdbx_seq_one_letter_code
_entity_poly.pdbx_strand_id
1 'polypeptide(L)'
;MLTLSAVLHLIYWFSDRRSPFFAIFPPSSHDQASNAPVPFSGILTYIAILTHVNLSLLVHPRHVVVAGWAVRPIGFAETFAWSAICPIVTIYTGKAWQTTAWWCTSAVMTCVIYVVHGWIQKADKDVTELENLQYRAPGA
;
A
#
# COMPACT_ATOMS: atom_id res chain seq x y z
N MET A 1 -3.20 7.57 -7.21
CA MET A 1 -3.50 7.15 -5.82
C MET A 1 -2.28 6.56 -5.12
N LEU A 2 -1.62 5.53 -5.67
CA LEU A 2 -0.42 4.92 -5.07
C LEU A 2 0.80 5.83 -4.99
N THR A 3 1.08 6.54 -6.08
CA THR A 3 2.15 7.55 -6.15
C THR A 3 1.92 8.66 -5.14
N LEU A 4 0.69 9.14 -5.01
CA LEU A 4 0.31 10.13 -4.01
C LEU A 4 0.53 9.60 -2.58
N SER A 5 0.07 8.38 -2.28
CA SER A 5 0.29 7.74 -0.96
C SER A 5 1.78 7.56 -0.65
N ALA A 6 2.58 7.15 -1.63
CA ALA A 6 4.03 7.01 -1.48
C ALA A 6 4.71 8.37 -1.24
N VAL A 7 4.34 9.41 -2.00
CA VAL A 7 4.82 10.78 -1.80
C VAL A 7 4.44 11.30 -0.42
N LEU A 8 3.23 10.97 0.07
CA LEU A 8 2.78 11.35 1.41
C LEU A 8 3.62 10.70 2.52
N HIS A 9 3.99 9.43 2.37
CA HIS A 9 4.93 8.76 3.30
C HIS A 9 6.34 9.33 3.21
N LEU A 10 6.76 9.76 2.02
CA LEU A 10 8.04 10.41 1.79
C LEU A 10 8.07 11.81 2.44
N ILE A 11 7.00 12.60 2.31
CA ILE A 11 6.85 13.88 3.03
C ILE A 11 6.86 13.66 4.55
N TYR A 12 6.13 12.65 5.04
CA TYR A 12 6.16 12.27 6.45
C TYR A 12 7.57 11.94 6.96
N TRP A 13 8.39 11.28 6.11
CA TRP A 13 9.79 10.98 6.45
C TRP A 13 10.62 12.23 6.68
N PHE A 14 10.44 13.24 5.83
CA PHE A 14 11.17 14.52 5.90
C PHE A 14 10.54 15.54 6.86
N SER A 15 9.32 15.28 7.33
CA SER A 15 8.67 16.07 8.38
C SER A 15 9.09 15.58 9.78
N ASP A 16 8.60 16.24 10.84
CA ASP A 16 8.83 15.88 12.25
C ASP A 16 8.25 14.50 12.66
N ARG A 17 7.91 13.63 11.69
CA ARG A 17 7.35 12.28 11.88
C ARG A 17 6.10 12.29 12.76
N ARG A 18 5.35 13.39 12.71
CA ARG A 18 4.02 13.53 13.32
C ARG A 18 2.97 13.11 12.31
N SER A 19 1.90 12.48 12.80
CA SER A 19 0.79 12.08 11.91
C SER A 19 0.23 13.33 11.23
N PRO A 20 0.10 13.35 9.90
CA PRO A 20 -0.47 14.49 9.18
C PRO A 20 -1.95 14.70 9.54
N PHE A 21 -2.62 13.66 10.06
CA PHE A 21 -3.98 13.80 10.58
C PHE A 21 -4.09 14.70 11.81
N PHE A 22 -2.99 14.99 12.52
CA PHE A 22 -3.02 15.96 13.61
C PHE A 22 -3.32 17.39 13.15
N ALA A 23 -3.11 17.72 11.87
CA ALA A 23 -3.48 19.03 11.32
C ALA A 23 -5.01 19.20 11.18
N ILE A 24 -5.74 18.09 11.02
CA ILE A 24 -7.19 18.08 10.80
C ILE A 24 -7.93 17.70 12.09
N PHE A 25 -7.38 16.74 12.83
CA PHE A 25 -7.92 16.19 14.07
C PHE A 25 -6.88 16.35 15.19
N PRO A 26 -6.79 17.54 15.81
CA PRO A 26 -5.82 17.78 16.87
C PRO A 26 -6.05 16.82 18.04
N PRO A 27 -4.98 16.27 18.64
CA PRO A 27 -5.09 15.32 19.74
C PRO A 27 -5.68 15.99 20.98
N SER A 28 -6.44 15.22 21.76
CA SER A 28 -6.99 15.70 23.03
C SER A 28 -5.85 15.91 24.05
N SER A 29 -6.05 16.78 25.04
CA SER A 29 -5.06 17.01 26.11
C SER A 29 -4.70 15.76 26.91
N HIS A 30 -5.56 14.73 26.89
CA HIS A 30 -5.32 13.43 27.50
C HIS A 30 -4.30 12.57 26.71
N ASP A 31 -4.09 12.87 25.42
CA ASP A 31 -3.26 12.09 24.49
C ASP A 31 -1.83 12.64 24.36
N GLN A 32 -1.40 13.54 25.25
CA GLN A 32 -0.14 14.27 25.08
C GLN A 32 1.11 13.37 25.11
N ALA A 33 1.08 12.27 25.88
CA ALA A 33 2.15 11.27 25.91
C ALA A 33 2.12 10.32 24.69
N SER A 34 0.95 10.09 24.10
CA SER A 34 0.80 9.23 22.91
C SER A 34 1.16 9.96 21.61
N ASN A 35 1.36 11.28 21.66
CA ASN A 35 1.81 12.13 20.54
C ASN A 35 3.32 12.01 20.21
N ALA A 36 4.11 11.34 21.05
CA ALA A 36 5.51 11.09 20.72
C ALA A 36 5.62 10.28 19.42
N PRO A 37 6.66 10.47 18.59
CA PRO A 37 6.87 9.65 17.40
C PRO A 37 6.84 8.16 17.73
N VAL A 38 6.36 7.35 16.78
CA VAL A 38 6.41 5.88 16.93
C VAL A 38 7.88 5.46 17.03
N PRO A 39 8.27 4.60 17.99
CA PRO A 39 9.62 4.06 18.03
C PRO A 39 9.91 3.37 16.70
N PHE A 40 11.11 3.56 16.15
CA PHE A 40 11.51 3.03 14.83
C PHE A 40 10.68 3.55 13.65
N SER A 41 10.07 4.73 13.75
CA SER A 41 9.25 5.29 12.66
C SER A 41 9.98 5.36 11.31
N GLY A 42 11.30 5.54 11.31
CA GLY A 42 12.11 5.45 10.08
C GLY A 42 11.98 4.07 9.44
N ILE A 43 12.28 2.99 10.14
CA ILE A 43 12.20 1.64 9.58
C ILE A 43 10.77 1.34 9.08
N LEU A 44 9.75 1.71 9.84
CA LEU A 44 8.35 1.52 9.46
C LEU A 44 7.97 2.31 8.20
N THR A 45 8.41 3.56 8.09
CA THR A 45 8.15 4.38 6.89
C THR A 45 8.86 3.80 5.68
N TYR A 46 10.07 3.25 5.87
CA TYR A 46 10.83 2.61 4.78
C TYR A 46 10.10 1.36 4.26
N ILE A 47 9.60 0.52 5.16
CA ILE A 47 8.76 -0.65 4.81
C ILE A 47 7.49 -0.19 4.07
N ALA A 48 6.84 0.87 4.54
CA ALA A 48 5.66 1.41 3.89
C ALA A 48 5.99 1.89 2.46
N ILE A 49 7.09 2.61 2.25
CA ILE A 49 7.53 3.04 0.92
C ILE A 49 7.81 1.82 0.03
N LEU A 50 8.54 0.81 0.51
CA LEU A 50 8.80 -0.41 -0.23
C LEU A 50 7.52 -1.15 -0.62
N THR A 51 6.52 -1.17 0.26
CA THR A 51 5.20 -1.76 -0.02
C THR A 51 4.54 -1.06 -1.20
N HIS A 52 4.57 0.28 -1.23
CA HIS A 52 4.01 1.06 -2.35
C HIS A 52 4.79 0.84 -3.65
N VAL A 53 6.12 0.74 -3.60
CA VAL A 53 6.95 0.42 -4.77
C VAL A 53 6.62 -0.98 -5.29
N ASN A 54 6.48 -1.97 -4.40
CA ASN A 54 6.13 -3.33 -4.79
C ASN A 54 4.74 -3.40 -5.44
N LEU A 55 3.76 -2.69 -4.88
CA LEU A 55 2.42 -2.59 -5.47
C LEU A 55 2.45 -1.91 -6.84
N SER A 56 3.30 -0.90 -7.03
CA SER A 56 3.48 -0.27 -8.34
C SER A 56 4.05 -1.24 -9.37
N LEU A 57 4.99 -2.11 -8.97
CA LEU A 57 5.55 -3.15 -9.84
C LEU A 57 4.53 -4.25 -10.16
N LEU A 58 3.65 -4.59 -9.22
CA LEU A 58 2.56 -5.56 -9.45
C LEU A 58 1.54 -5.05 -10.47
N VAL A 59 1.14 -3.77 -10.36
CA VAL A 59 0.14 -3.16 -11.27
C VAL A 59 0.74 -2.86 -12.64
N HIS A 60 2.01 -2.47 -12.68
CA HIS A 60 2.71 -2.16 -13.91
C HIS A 60 3.99 -2.99 -13.97
N PRO A 61 3.88 -4.26 -14.43
CA PRO A 61 5.03 -5.15 -14.54
C PRO A 61 5.97 -4.63 -15.63
N ARG A 62 6.83 -3.69 -15.24
CA ARG A 62 7.96 -3.23 -16.04
C ARG A 62 9.16 -4.10 -15.68
N HIS A 63 9.91 -4.51 -16.68
CA HIS A 63 11.21 -5.15 -16.48
C HIS A 63 12.19 -4.10 -15.97
N VAL A 64 12.16 -3.85 -14.65
CA VAL A 64 13.10 -2.95 -14.00
C VAL A 64 14.35 -3.75 -13.66
N VAL A 65 15.44 -3.47 -14.37
CA VAL A 65 16.76 -4.04 -14.11
C VAL A 65 17.57 -3.01 -13.34
N VAL A 66 17.93 -3.32 -12.10
CA VAL A 66 18.76 -2.47 -11.25
C VAL A 66 20.09 -3.17 -11.02
N ALA A 67 21.19 -2.54 -11.40
CA ALA A 67 22.54 -3.08 -11.24
C ALA A 67 22.72 -4.51 -11.82
N GLY A 68 22.03 -4.83 -12.93
CA GLY A 68 22.06 -6.15 -13.58
C GLY A 68 21.11 -7.19 -13.00
N TRP A 69 20.39 -6.89 -11.92
CA TRP A 69 19.42 -7.78 -11.30
C TRP A 69 17.99 -7.42 -11.73
N ALA A 70 17.23 -8.41 -12.19
CA ALA A 70 15.81 -8.24 -12.49
C ALA A 70 15.01 -8.17 -11.18
N VAL A 71 14.40 -7.02 -10.91
CA VAL A 71 13.55 -6.85 -9.73
C VAL A 71 12.19 -7.47 -10.03
N ARG A 72 11.86 -8.58 -9.36
CA ARG A 72 10.53 -9.19 -9.45
C ARG A 72 9.66 -8.71 -8.28
N PRO A 73 8.38 -8.39 -8.54
CA PRO A 73 7.48 -8.04 -7.47
C PRO A 73 7.24 -9.23 -6.55
N ILE A 74 7.13 -8.93 -5.27
CA ILE A 74 6.71 -9.84 -4.22
C ILE A 74 5.18 -10.03 -4.33
N GLY A 75 4.67 -11.22 -3.98
CA GLY A 75 3.24 -11.54 -4.06
C GLY A 75 2.35 -10.66 -3.16
N PHE A 76 1.05 -10.59 -3.49
CA PHE A 76 0.07 -9.78 -2.75
C PHE A 76 -0.04 -10.18 -1.27
N ALA A 77 0.02 -11.47 -0.93
CA ALA A 77 -0.10 -11.94 0.44
C ALA A 77 1.06 -11.47 1.33
N GLU A 78 2.28 -11.56 0.82
CA GLU A 78 3.47 -11.05 1.51
C GLU A 78 3.41 -9.53 1.64
N THR A 79 3.04 -8.83 0.57
CA THR A 79 2.88 -7.36 0.58
C THR A 79 1.83 -6.92 1.61
N PHE A 80 0.75 -7.68 1.74
CA PHE A 80 -0.27 -7.45 2.74
C PHE A 80 0.28 -7.64 4.17
N ALA A 81 1.02 -8.72 4.41
CA ALA A 81 1.68 -8.96 5.70
C ALA A 81 2.63 -7.80 6.07
N TRP A 82 3.47 -7.34 5.14
CA TRP A 82 4.36 -6.19 5.36
C TRP A 82 3.60 -4.91 5.65
N SER A 83 2.49 -4.66 4.95
CA SER A 83 1.65 -3.47 5.16
C SER A 83 0.94 -3.47 6.53
N ALA A 84 0.65 -4.65 7.09
CA ALA A 84 -0.02 -4.80 8.37
C ALA A 84 0.91 -4.60 9.59
N ILE A 85 2.23 -4.69 9.42
CA ILE A 85 3.20 -4.50 10.54
C ILE A 85 3.06 -3.12 11.16
N CYS A 86 2.95 -2.08 10.33
CA CYS A 86 2.87 -0.69 10.79
C CYS A 86 1.65 -0.42 11.70
N PRO A 87 0.40 -0.74 11.29
CA PRO A 87 -0.75 -0.56 12.16
C PRO A 87 -0.67 -1.42 13.43
N ILE A 88 -0.18 -2.66 13.35
CA ILE A 88 0.00 -3.54 14.52
C ILE A 88 0.93 -2.88 15.55
N VAL A 89 2.09 -2.38 15.12
CA VAL A 89 3.06 -1.71 16.00
C VAL A 89 2.45 -0.46 16.65
N THR A 90 1.62 0.30 15.92
CA THR A 90 0.98 1.51 16.49
C THR A 90 -0.06 1.19 17.56
N ILE A 91 -0.79 0.07 17.38
CA ILE A 91 -1.78 -0.41 18.36
C ILE A 91 -1.06 -0.91 19.61
N TYR A 92 -0.02 -1.73 19.47
CA TYR A 92 0.77 -2.23 20.61
C TYR A 92 1.46 -1.12 21.40
N THR A 93 1.85 -0.04 20.73
CA THR A 93 2.49 1.12 21.39
C THR A 93 1.50 2.11 21.99
N GLY A 94 0.19 1.82 21.95
CA GLY A 94 -0.85 2.64 22.56
C GLY A 94 -0.91 4.06 22.02
N LYS A 95 -0.60 4.24 20.73
CA LYS A 95 -0.54 5.56 20.11
C LYS A 95 -1.93 6.11 19.85
N ALA A 96 -2.02 7.43 19.69
CA ALA A 96 -3.28 8.10 19.37
C ALA A 96 -3.90 7.52 18.08
N TRP A 97 -5.22 7.39 18.03
CA TRP A 97 -5.92 6.74 16.93
C TRP A 97 -5.61 7.37 15.55
N GLN A 98 -5.31 8.67 15.51
CA GLN A 98 -4.90 9.38 14.29
C GLN A 98 -3.60 8.81 13.70
N THR A 99 -2.68 8.34 14.55
CA THR A 99 -1.45 7.70 14.08
C THR A 99 -1.76 6.31 13.53
N THR A 100 -2.59 5.52 14.20
CA THR A 100 -3.01 4.20 13.69
C THR A 100 -3.77 4.31 12.38
N ALA A 101 -4.70 5.27 12.26
CA ALA A 101 -5.43 5.54 11.03
C ALA A 101 -4.49 5.91 9.87
N TRP A 102 -3.44 6.69 10.14
CA TRP A 102 -2.38 6.99 9.17
C TRP A 102 -1.66 5.73 8.71
N TRP A 103 -1.24 4.86 9.63
CA TRP A 103 -0.52 3.66 9.28
C TRP A 103 -1.38 2.57 8.63
N CYS A 104 -2.71 2.62 8.80
CA CYS A 104 -3.65 1.75 8.08
C CYS A 104 -3.77 2.07 6.59
N THR A 105 -3.36 3.26 6.12
CA THR A 105 -3.58 3.65 4.71
C THR A 105 -2.86 2.71 3.75
N SER A 106 -1.67 2.22 4.11
CA SER A 106 -0.90 1.28 3.27
C SER A 106 -1.63 -0.05 3.11
N ALA A 107 -2.16 -0.62 4.19
CA ALA A 107 -2.91 -1.88 4.17
C ALA A 107 -4.22 -1.76 3.37
N VAL A 108 -4.95 -0.65 3.56
CA VAL A 108 -6.17 -0.35 2.79
C VAL A 108 -5.84 -0.25 1.30
N MET A 109 -4.78 0.47 0.92
CA MET A 109 -4.35 0.57 -0.47
C MET A 109 -3.98 -0.80 -1.07
N THR A 110 -3.24 -1.64 -0.34
CA THR A 110 -2.93 -3.01 -0.78
C THR A 110 -4.20 -3.81 -1.09
N CYS A 111 -5.19 -3.74 -0.20
CA CYS A 111 -6.46 -4.44 -0.36
C CYS A 111 -7.24 -3.94 -1.59
N VAL A 112 -7.34 -2.62 -1.78
CA VAL A 112 -8.02 -2.03 -2.94
C VAL A 112 -7.37 -2.49 -4.24
N ILE A 113 -6.05 -2.46 -4.33
CA ILE A 113 -5.34 -2.91 -5.54
C ILE A 113 -5.59 -4.39 -5.79
N TYR A 114 -5.55 -5.22 -4.76
CA TYR A 114 -5.80 -6.66 -4.89
C TYR A 114 -7.18 -6.93 -5.50
N VAL A 115 -8.22 -6.25 -5.02
CA VAL A 115 -9.58 -6.37 -5.56
C VAL A 115 -9.65 -5.90 -7.01
N VAL A 116 -9.12 -4.71 -7.30
CA VAL A 116 -9.12 -4.15 -8.67
C VAL A 116 -8.36 -5.05 -9.65
N HIS A 117 -7.20 -5.56 -9.24
CA HIS A 117 -6.42 -6.48 -10.04
C HIS A 117 -7.18 -7.79 -10.31
N GLY A 118 -7.89 -8.31 -9.30
CA GLY A 118 -8.77 -9.46 -9.47
C GLY A 118 -9.90 -9.21 -10.47
N TRP A 119 -10.49 -8.01 -10.48
CA TRP A 119 -11.51 -7.62 -11.45
C TRP A 119 -10.97 -7.53 -12.87
N ILE A 120 -9.77 -6.98 -13.06
CA ILE A 120 -9.10 -6.89 -14.37
C ILE A 120 -8.82 -8.30 -14.91
N GLN A 121 -8.24 -9.17 -14.09
CA GLN A 121 -7.94 -10.56 -14.50
C GLN A 121 -9.21 -11.35 -14.86
N LYS A 122 -10.32 -11.05 -14.19
CA LYS A 122 -11.61 -11.64 -14.55
C LYS A 122 -12.11 -11.10 -15.89
N ALA A 123 -12.06 -9.79 -16.11
CA ALA A 123 -12.45 -9.18 -17.36
C ALA A 123 -11.65 -9.72 -18.55
N ASP A 124 -10.33 -9.88 -18.42
CA ASP A 124 -9.48 -10.43 -19.49
C ASP A 124 -9.86 -11.88 -19.85
N LYS A 125 -10.20 -12.69 -18.84
CA LYS A 125 -10.67 -14.07 -19.06
C LYS A 125 -12.01 -14.09 -19.79
N ASP A 126 -12.95 -13.25 -19.36
CA ASP A 126 -14.27 -13.15 -19.95
C ASP A 126 -14.16 -12.72 -21.44
N VAL A 127 -13.26 -11.77 -21.77
CA VAL A 127 -12.97 -11.36 -23.15
C VAL A 127 -12.36 -12.52 -23.96
N THR A 128 -11.38 -13.23 -23.41
CA THR A 128 -10.74 -14.36 -24.09
C THR A 128 -11.73 -15.49 -24.38
N GLU A 129 -12.66 -15.74 -23.45
CA GLU A 129 -13.73 -16.72 -23.64
C GLU A 129 -14.69 -16.30 -24.76
N LEU A 130 -15.09 -15.03 -24.80
CA LEU A 130 -15.92 -14.47 -25.87
C LEU A 130 -15.24 -14.57 -27.25
N GLU A 131 -13.95 -14.27 -27.34
CA GLU A 131 -13.18 -14.44 -28.57
C GLU A 131 -13.19 -15.90 -29.03
N ASN A 132 -12.98 -16.86 -28.11
CA ASN A 132 -13.03 -18.29 -28.43
C ASN A 132 -14.41 -18.71 -28.97
N LEU A 133 -15.49 -18.20 -28.39
CA LEU A 133 -16.85 -18.46 -28.87
C LEU A 133 -17.10 -17.86 -30.26
N GLN A 134 -16.59 -16.65 -30.53
CA GLN A 134 -16.70 -16.01 -31.85
C GLN A 134 -15.99 -16.83 -32.94
N TYR A 135 -14.80 -17.36 -32.66
CA TYR A 135 -14.05 -18.18 -33.62
C TYR A 135 -14.60 -19.61 -33.77
N ARG A 136 -15.36 -20.12 -32.79
CA ARG A 136 -16.00 -21.46 -32.86
C ARG A 136 -17.37 -21.46 -33.54
N ALA A 137 -17.98 -20.31 -33.80
CA ALA A 137 -19.16 -20.23 -34.66
C ALA A 137 -18.69 -20.27 -36.13
N PRO A 138 -18.77 -21.42 -36.85
CA PRO A 138 -18.58 -21.39 -38.30
C PRO A 138 -19.60 -20.41 -38.88
N GLY A 139 -19.12 -19.52 -39.76
CA GLY A 139 -19.87 -18.38 -40.26
C GLY A 139 -21.32 -18.71 -40.62
N ALA A 140 -22.22 -17.82 -40.23
CA ALA A 140 -23.42 -17.60 -41.01
C ALA A 140 -23.02 -17.05 -42.40
#